data_AF-A0A4Y2NGE7-F1
#
_entry.id   AF-A0A4Y2NGE7-F1
#
_cell.length_a   1.000
_cell.length_b   1.000
_cell.length_c   1.000
_cell.angle_alpha   90.00
_cell.angle_beta   90.00
_cell.angle_gamma   90.00
#
_symmetry.space_group_name_H-M   'P 1'
#
loop_
_entity.id
_entity.type
_entity.pdbx_description
1 polymer ?
#
loop_
_entity_poly.entity_id
_entity_poly.type
_entity_poly.pdbx_seq_one_letter_code
_entity_poly.pdbx_strand_id
1 'polypeptide(L)' 'MVVQAPPSVLGTFISAHTSEKIKAECRIDIRKFNQFLFGQQINPAKVVCNIAHHQMVQFFLLHDDVSIQYFLPCVVV' A
#
# COMPACT_ATOMS: atom_id res chain seq x y z
N MET A 1 -43.77 -41.33 -11.20
CA MET A 1 -43.91 -40.31 -10.15
C MET A 1 -42.58 -39.57 -10.06
N VAL A 2 -42.51 -38.42 -10.72
CA VAL A 2 -41.30 -37.61 -10.86
C VAL A 2 -41.17 -36.77 -9.60
N VAL A 3 -40.13 -36.99 -8.80
CA VAL A 3 -39.76 -36.07 -7.73
C VAL A 3 -38.61 -35.23 -8.27
N GLN A 4 -38.98 -34.06 -8.77
CA GLN A 4 -38.10 -33.02 -9.27
C GLN A 4 -37.58 -32.23 -8.05
N ALA A 5 -36.28 -32.27 -7.80
CA ALA A 5 -35.63 -31.42 -6.80
C ALA A 5 -35.50 -29.98 -7.34
N PRO A 6 -35.65 -28.95 -6.49
CA PRO A 6 -35.56 -27.56 -6.94
C PRO A 6 -34.13 -27.18 -7.35
N PRO A 7 -33.94 -26.38 -8.42
CA PRO A 7 -32.63 -25.81 -8.73
C PRO A 7 -32.37 -24.66 -7.75
N SER A 8 -31.56 -24.91 -6.73
CA SER A 8 -31.08 -23.86 -5.83
C SER A 8 -30.13 -22.93 -6.58
N VAL A 9 -30.72 -21.82 -7.01
CA VAL A 9 -30.19 -20.45 -6.98
C VAL A 9 -28.87 -20.21 -7.72
N LEU A 10 -29.06 -19.74 -8.96
CA LEU A 10 -28.40 -18.57 -9.54
C LEU A 10 -26.90 -18.48 -9.28
N GLY A 11 -26.16 -19.13 -10.18
CA GLY A 11 -24.75 -18.85 -10.40
C GLY A 11 -24.52 -17.36 -10.54
N THR A 12 -24.10 -16.73 -9.45
CA THR A 12 -23.31 -15.52 -9.54
C THR A 12 -21.90 -16.01 -9.83
N PHE A 13 -21.62 -16.25 -11.11
CA PHE A 13 -20.25 -16.15 -11.60
C PHE A 13 -19.87 -14.68 -11.42
N ILE A 14 -19.48 -14.29 -10.20
CA ILE A 14 -18.60 -13.14 -10.04
C ILE A 14 -17.36 -13.58 -10.82
N SER A 15 -17.23 -13.07 -12.04
CA SER A 15 -15.96 -13.06 -12.73
C SER A 15 -15.00 -12.42 -11.75
N ALA A 16 -14.21 -13.25 -11.07
CA ALA A 16 -13.06 -12.81 -10.33
C ALA A 16 -12.12 -12.25 -11.40
N HIS A 17 -12.36 -10.99 -11.77
CA HIS A 17 -11.43 -10.20 -12.53
C HIS A 17 -10.26 -10.02 -11.57
N THR A 18 -9.37 -11.00 -11.57
CA THR A 18 -8.06 -10.93 -10.92
C THR A 18 -7.28 -9.95 -11.77
N SER A 19 -7.60 -8.66 -11.62
CA SER A 19 -6.75 -7.59 -12.09
C SER A 19 -5.43 -7.83 -11.40
N GLU A 20 -4.42 -8.26 -12.16
CA GLU A 20 -3.08 -8.50 -11.65
C GLU A 20 -2.64 -7.26 -10.89
N LYS A 21 -2.51 -7.39 -9.56
CA LYS A 21 -2.13 -6.29 -8.70
C LYS A 21 -0.66 -6.01 -8.97
N ILE A 22 -0.38 -5.04 -9.83
CA ILE A 22 0.99 -4.60 -10.14
C ILE A 22 1.67 -4.20 -8.81
N LYS A 23 2.74 -4.90 -8.46
CA LYS A 23 3.48 -4.68 -7.21
C LYS A 23 4.47 -3.53 -7.39
N ALA A 24 4.23 -2.42 -6.69
CA ALA A 24 5.23 -1.36 -6.54
C ALA A 24 6.24 -1.75 -5.44
N GLU A 25 7.54 -1.61 -5.71
CA GLU A 25 8.61 -1.84 -4.73
C GLU A 25 9.77 -0.87 -4.96
N CYS A 26 10.51 -0.57 -3.90
CA CYS A 26 11.74 0.22 -3.99
C CYS A 26 12.68 -0.19 -2.86
N ARG A 27 13.95 -0.44 -3.18
CA ARG A 27 15.01 -0.73 -2.22
C ARG A 27 15.59 0.58 -1.71
N ILE A 28 15.66 0.77 -0.40
CA ILE A 28 16.14 2.02 0.24
C ILE A 28 17.31 1.74 1.20
N ASP A 29 18.14 2.75 1.49
CA ASP A 29 19.16 2.65 2.53
C ASP A 29 18.47 2.62 3.91
N ILE A 30 18.62 1.48 4.60
CA ILE A 30 18.00 1.23 5.91
C ILE A 30 18.44 2.26 6.96
N ARG A 31 19.65 2.82 6.86
CA ARG A 31 20.16 3.82 7.82
C ARG A 31 19.42 5.15 7.67
N LYS A 32 19.13 5.55 6.42
CA LYS A 32 18.33 6.76 6.15
C LYS A 32 16.89 6.56 6.62
N PHE A 33 16.33 5.37 6.42
CA PHE A 33 15.00 5.05 6.96
C PHE A 33 14.98 5.09 8.50
N ASN A 34 16.00 4.55 9.15
CA ASN A 34 16.11 4.58 10.61
C ASN A 34 16.24 6.03 11.13
N GLN A 35 17.03 6.88 10.46
CA GLN A 35 17.13 8.30 10.79
C GLN A 35 15.79 9.03 10.67
N PHE A 36 15.00 8.71 9.63
CA PHE A 36 13.64 9.21 9.49
C PHE A 36 12.77 8.81 10.69
N LEU A 37 12.79 7.53 11.08
CA LEU A 37 12.01 7.02 12.21
C LEU A 37 12.40 7.70 13.53
N PHE A 38 13.69 7.88 13.82
CA PHE A 38 14.15 8.60 15.02
C PHE A 38 13.79 10.10 15.01
N GLY A 39 13.66 10.70 13.82
CA GLY A 39 13.20 12.07 13.67
C GLY A 39 11.71 12.26 13.96
N GLN A 40 10.91 11.19 13.93
CA GLN A 40 9.48 11.23 14.26
C GLN A 40 9.27 11.11 15.78
N GLN A 41 9.68 12.13 16.52
CA GLN A 41 9.42 12.23 17.98
C GLN A 41 7.96 12.60 18.29
N ILE A 42 7.14 12.83 17.26
CA ILE A 42 5.72 13.17 17.34
C ILE A 42 4.94 12.02 16.68
N ASN A 43 3.83 11.59 17.27
CA ASN A 43 2.96 10.57 16.68
C ASN A 43 2.02 11.22 15.65
N PRO A 44 2.28 11.12 14.33
CA PRO A 44 1.44 11.74 13.33
C PRO A 44 0.03 11.13 13.35
N ALA A 45 -0.99 11.96 13.13
CA ALA A 45 -2.38 11.49 13.05
C ALA A 45 -2.59 10.57 11.84
N LYS A 46 -1.83 10.79 10.76
CA LYS A 46 -1.85 9.93 9.57
C LYS A 46 -0.49 9.90 8.88
N VAL A 47 -0.14 8.72 8.37
CA VAL A 47 1.05 8.50 7.53
C VAL A 47 0.62 7.83 6.24
N VAL A 48 1.10 8.35 5.11
CA VAL A 48 0.97 7.73 3.79
C VAL A 48 2.37 7.39 3.28
N CYS A 49 2.55 6.15 2.81
CA CYS A 49 3.78 5.70 2.17
C CYS A 49 3.49 5.50 0.68
N ASN A 50 4.04 6.39 -0.15
CA ASN A 50 3.94 6.29 -1.61
C ASN A 50 5.22 5.64 -2.13
N ILE A 51 5.08 4.59 -2.93
CA ILE A 51 6.20 3.88 -3.55
C ILE A 51 6.14 4.15 -5.05
N ALA A 52 7.07 4.96 -5.55
CA ALA A 52 7.34 5.05 -6.98
C ALA A 52 8.27 3.89 -7.36
N HIS A 53 7.76 2.94 -8.15
CA HIS A 53 8.43 1.67 -8.44
C HIS A 53 9.86 1.90 -8.96
N HIS A 54 10.84 1.32 -8.25
CA HIS A 54 12.28 1.45 -8.51
C HIS A 54 12.83 2.89 -8.59
N GLN A 55 12.11 3.89 -8.07
CA GLN A 55 12.53 5.29 -8.09
C GLN A 55 12.74 5.86 -6.69
N MET A 56 11.69 5.83 -5.86
CA MET A 56 11.75 6.41 -4.51
C MET A 56 10.57 5.98 -3.64
N VAL A 57 10.73 6.18 -2.34
CA VAL A 57 9.66 6.13 -1.35
C VAL A 57 9.44 7.54 -0.80
N GLN A 58 8.18 7.98 -0.76
CA GLN A 58 7.78 9.21 -0.08
C GLN A 58 6.94 8.85 1.14
N PHE A 59 7.32 9.37 2.30
CA PHE A 59 6.46 9.41 3.48
C PHE A 59 5.80 10.78 3.57
N PHE A 60 4.46 10.79 3.58
CA PHE A 60 3.65 11.97 3.83
C PHE A 60 2.99 11.86 5.20
N LEU A 61 3.38 12.72 6.13
CA LEU A 61 2.92 12.71 7.50
C LEU A 61 2.02 13.92 7.70
N LEU A 62 0.89 13.68 8.35
CA LEU A 62 -0.10 14.68 8.69
C LEU A 62 -0.25 14.69 10.22
N HIS A 63 -0.08 15.86 10.82
CA HIS A 63 -0.29 16.09 12.24
C HIS A 63 -0.83 17.51 12.45
N ASP A 64 -2.09 17.60 12.88
CA ASP A 64 -2.86 18.85 12.97
C ASP A 64 -2.78 19.67 11.67
N ASP A 65 -2.30 20.91 11.74
CA ASP A 65 -2.16 21.83 10.60
C ASP A 65 -0.77 21.72 9.92
N VAL A 66 0.06 20.76 10.33
CA VAL A 66 1.40 20.55 9.79
C VAL A 66 1.44 19.29 8.93
N SER A 67 2.10 19.42 7.78
CA SER A 67 2.43 18.28 6.94
C SER A 67 3.93 18.21 6.69
N ILE A 68 4.47 16.99 6.71
CA ILE A 68 5.88 16.72 6.45
C ILE A 68 5.98 15.73 5.31
N GLN A 69 6.85 16.03 4.35
CA GLN A 69 7.18 15.14 3.23
C GLN A 69 8.64 14.72 3.35
N TYR A 70 8.87 13.41 3.42
CA TYR A 70 10.21 12.84 3.50
C TYR A 70 10.44 11.89 2.34
N PHE A 71 11.51 12.11 1.59
CA PHE A 71 11.81 11.37 0.36
C PHE A 71 13.06 10.50 0.55
N LEU A 72 12.93 9.20 0.28
CA LEU A 72 14.02 8.24 0.24
C LEU A 72 14.23 7.73 -1.18
N PRO A 73 15.35 8.07 -1.84
CA PRO A 73 15.63 7.57 -3.18
C PRO A 73 15.91 6.06 -3.15
N CYS A 74 15.58 5.37 -4.24
CA CYS A 74 15.98 3.98 -4.42
C CYS A 74 17.51 3.87 -4.49
N VAL A 75 18.05 2.84 -3.84
CA VAL A 75 19.47 2.49 -4.00
C VAL A 75 19.63 1.65 -5.27
N VAL A 76 20.61 2.03 -6.09
CA VAL A 76 21.04 1.23 -7.24
C VAL A 76 21.98 0.15 -6.71
N VAL A 77 21.75 -1.10 -7.10
CA VAL A 77 22.64 -2.24 -6.77
C VAL A 77 23.31 -2.70 -8.05
#